data_AF-A0A8S2F7J1-F1
#
_entry.id   AF-A0A8S2F7J1-F1
#
_cell.length_a   1.000
_cell.length_b   1.000
_cell.length_c   1.000
_cell.angle_alpha   90.00
_cell.angle_beta   90.00
_cell.angle_gamma   90.00
#
_symmetry.space_group_name_H-M   'P 1'
#
loop_
_entity.id
_entity.type
_entity.pdbx_description
1 polymer ?
#
loop_
_entity_poly.entity_id
_entity_poly.type
_entity_poly.pdbx_seq_one_letter_code
_entity_poly.pdbx_strand_id
1 'polypeptide(L)'
;MGQRGSKSTPPSAQQIESNLPNSVDYKVDSLRFSVHNALQLQQGIEHLNEHGYAVFGDVLASDEITANVDLLWNHLENLPLPYQIRRKDATTWDVAWPGIPRFGLMPNEGIGQSQFMWSVRGNPNVKKVFALIWQTSELLVSFDAAGTFRDWHLNHRWKTKSGWYHCDQHFSELQSLVSANDRHGNYVAIPSEHPLLKQLNARLVKCKAGDLVVWDSRCIHCNTPALDNNDKMGEKASSLTDAESPRLLRIVAYVCMSPTGMVTFDKLEEFRMARQKL
;
A
#
# COMPACT_ATOMS: atom_id res chain seq x y z
N MET A 1 -3.07 -35.40 -7.90
CA MET A 1 -3.10 -34.62 -6.65
C MET A 1 -1.85 -33.75 -6.61
N GLY A 2 -1.92 -32.54 -7.19
CA GLY A 2 -0.78 -31.62 -7.29
C GLY A 2 -0.62 -30.81 -6.01
N GLN A 3 0.58 -30.82 -5.44
CA GLN A 3 0.96 -30.03 -4.28
C GLN A 3 0.83 -28.53 -4.60
N ARG A 4 0.13 -27.79 -3.73
CA ARG A 4 0.08 -26.33 -3.79
C ARG A 4 1.48 -25.81 -3.47
N GLY A 5 2.10 -25.12 -4.43
CA GLY A 5 3.38 -24.44 -4.22
C GLY A 5 3.29 -23.51 -3.01
N SER A 6 4.25 -23.65 -2.09
CA SER A 6 4.37 -22.81 -0.91
C SER A 6 4.55 -21.35 -1.34
N LYS A 7 3.68 -20.46 -0.86
CA LYS A 7 3.95 -19.02 -0.88
C LYS A 7 5.22 -18.80 -0.06
N SER A 8 6.28 -18.30 -0.69
CA SER A 8 7.51 -17.93 0.00
C SER A 8 7.16 -16.91 1.08
N THR A 9 7.46 -17.27 2.32
CA THR A 9 7.23 -16.43 3.50
C THR A 9 8.40 -15.45 3.59
N PRO A 10 8.19 -14.16 3.93
CA PRO A 10 9.30 -13.23 4.12
C PRO A 10 10.34 -13.77 5.13
N PRO A 11 11.62 -13.36 5.03
CA PRO A 11 12.70 -13.95 5.81
C PRO A 11 12.48 -13.87 7.33
N SER A 12 13.06 -14.83 8.04
CA SER A 12 12.94 -14.96 9.49
C SER A 12 13.47 -13.74 10.27
N ALA A 13 12.89 -13.51 11.45
CA ALA A 13 12.90 -12.27 12.22
C ALA A 13 14.25 -11.76 12.76
N GLN A 14 15.38 -12.45 12.55
CA GLN A 14 16.66 -12.14 13.19
C GLN A 14 17.58 -11.18 12.42
N GLN A 15 17.19 -10.69 11.25
CA GLN A 15 18.05 -9.79 10.43
C GLN A 15 17.52 -8.37 10.23
N ILE A 16 16.47 -7.95 10.95
CA ILE A 16 15.88 -6.59 10.78
C ILE A 16 15.89 -5.86 12.12
N GLU A 17 17.08 -5.40 12.52
CA GLU A 17 17.28 -4.37 13.55
C GLU A 17 17.48 -2.99 12.89
N SER A 18 16.56 -2.08 13.25
CA SER A 18 16.67 -0.62 13.39
C SER A 18 17.62 0.25 12.57
N ASN A 19 17.93 -0.07 11.32
CA ASN A 19 18.57 0.90 10.42
C ASN A 19 17.54 1.46 9.43
N LEU A 20 16.86 2.55 9.82
CA LEU A 20 16.35 3.47 8.81
C LEU A 20 17.58 3.96 8.04
N PRO A 21 17.68 3.78 6.72
CA PRO A 21 18.87 4.20 6.01
C PRO A 21 19.03 5.71 6.19
N ASN A 22 20.22 6.14 6.62
CA ASN A 22 20.60 7.55 6.77
C ASN A 22 20.42 8.37 5.47
N SER A 23 20.07 7.72 4.35
CA SER A 23 19.87 8.30 3.02
C SER A 23 18.41 8.62 2.65
N VAL A 24 17.41 8.34 3.49
CA VAL A 24 16.03 8.73 3.18
C VAL A 24 15.81 10.21 3.49
N ASP A 25 15.43 10.98 2.47
CA ASP A 25 15.02 12.38 2.68
C ASP A 25 13.59 12.46 3.24
N TYR A 26 13.48 12.90 4.49
CA TYR A 26 12.23 13.13 5.22
C TYR A 26 11.76 14.60 5.18
N LYS A 27 12.63 15.51 4.75
CA LYS A 27 12.40 16.96 4.86
C LYS A 27 11.58 17.47 3.68
N VAL A 28 11.83 16.92 2.50
CA VAL A 28 11.19 17.38 1.26
C VAL A 28 9.74 16.89 1.17
N ASP A 29 8.82 17.81 0.89
CA ASP A 29 7.43 17.48 0.59
C ASP A 29 7.31 16.92 -0.83
N SER A 30 6.39 15.97 -1.02
CA SER A 30 6.13 15.42 -2.34
C SER A 30 5.31 16.40 -3.18
N LEU A 31 5.65 16.51 -4.47
CA LEU A 31 4.82 17.22 -5.44
C LEU A 31 3.46 16.52 -5.52
N ARG A 32 2.38 17.29 -5.35
CA ARG A 32 0.99 16.82 -5.46
C ARG A 32 0.33 17.47 -6.65
N PHE A 33 -0.22 16.66 -7.54
CA PHE A 33 -0.85 17.10 -8.78
C PHE A 33 -2.38 16.94 -8.68
N SER A 34 -3.13 18.03 -8.56
CA SER A 34 -4.57 17.97 -8.36
C SER A 34 -5.28 17.36 -9.56
N VAL A 35 -6.16 16.37 -9.34
CA VAL A 35 -6.95 15.74 -10.40
C VAL A 35 -8.04 16.64 -11.00
N HIS A 36 -8.28 17.79 -10.38
CA HIS A 36 -9.25 18.79 -10.86
C HIS A 36 -8.64 19.82 -11.80
N ASN A 37 -7.32 19.83 -11.97
CA ASN A 37 -6.61 20.73 -12.87
C ASN A 37 -5.96 19.95 -14.02
N ALA A 38 -6.35 20.24 -15.26
CA ALA A 38 -5.88 19.50 -16.44
C ALA A 38 -4.37 19.63 -16.66
N LEU A 39 -3.79 20.81 -16.41
CA LEU A 39 -2.35 21.03 -16.51
C LEU A 39 -1.61 20.22 -15.44
N GLN A 40 -2.08 20.23 -14.19
CA GLN A 40 -1.45 19.46 -13.12
C GLN A 40 -1.58 17.95 -13.36
N LEU A 41 -2.71 17.47 -13.88
CA LEU A 41 -2.85 16.08 -14.29
C LEU A 41 -1.78 15.66 -15.29
N GLN A 42 -1.57 16.47 -16.33
CA GLN A 42 -0.55 16.21 -17.34
C GLN A 42 0.87 16.25 -16.73
N GLN A 43 1.16 17.24 -15.88
CA GLN A 43 2.42 17.32 -15.14
C GLN A 43 2.64 16.10 -14.23
N GLY A 44 1.58 15.55 -13.64
CA GLY A 44 1.66 14.33 -12.85
C GLY A 44 2.02 13.10 -13.68
N ILE A 45 1.48 12.99 -14.91
CA ILE A 45 1.86 11.93 -15.85
C ILE A 45 3.32 12.09 -16.30
N GLU A 46 3.76 13.32 -16.58
CA GLU A 46 5.16 13.62 -16.92
C GLU A 46 6.10 13.26 -15.76
N HIS A 47 5.74 13.62 -14.53
CA HIS A 47 6.49 13.27 -13.33
C HIS A 47 6.57 11.76 -13.10
N LEU A 48 5.48 11.02 -13.34
CA LEU A 48 5.47 9.56 -13.30
C LEU A 48 6.43 8.96 -14.33
N ASN A 49 6.42 9.46 -15.57
CA ASN A 49 7.29 8.96 -16.64
C ASN A 49 8.77 9.27 -16.39
N GLU A 50 9.07 10.44 -15.82
CA GLU A 50 10.44 10.88 -15.55
C GLU A 50 11.04 10.21 -14.30
N HIS A 51 10.25 10.06 -13.23
CA HIS A 51 10.76 9.63 -11.92
C HIS A 51 10.27 8.26 -11.47
N GLY A 52 9.36 7.62 -12.21
CA GLY A 52 8.80 6.31 -11.88
C GLY A 52 7.75 6.34 -10.76
N TYR A 53 7.30 7.53 -10.31
CA TYR A 53 6.17 7.68 -9.38
C TYR A 53 5.53 9.06 -9.53
N ALA A 54 4.27 9.19 -9.08
CA ALA A 54 3.60 10.48 -8.93
C ALA A 54 2.54 10.43 -7.81
N VAL A 55 2.28 11.59 -7.20
CA VAL A 55 1.19 11.78 -6.23
C VAL A 55 0.11 12.64 -6.85
N PHE A 56 -1.04 12.02 -7.13
CA PHE A 56 -2.24 12.71 -7.58
C PHE A 56 -3.04 13.16 -6.36
N GLY A 57 -3.19 14.47 -6.22
CA GLY A 57 -3.86 15.10 -5.10
C GLY A 57 -5.36 15.21 -5.30
N ASP A 58 -6.07 15.28 -4.19
CA ASP A 58 -7.50 15.63 -4.14
C ASP A 58 -8.38 14.61 -4.90
N VAL A 59 -7.99 13.32 -4.84
CA VAL A 59 -8.69 12.24 -5.55
C VAL A 59 -9.99 11.88 -4.84
N LEU A 60 -9.95 11.80 -3.51
CA LEU A 60 -11.13 11.66 -2.67
C LEU A 60 -11.47 12.99 -1.98
N ALA A 61 -12.74 13.37 -2.01
CA ALA A 61 -13.27 14.49 -1.25
C ALA A 61 -13.34 14.17 0.27
N SER A 62 -13.50 15.21 1.10
CA SER A 62 -13.46 15.05 2.58
C SER A 62 -14.56 14.15 3.14
N ASP A 63 -15.75 14.19 2.54
CA ASP A 63 -16.87 13.30 2.85
C ASP A 63 -16.60 11.87 2.37
N GLU A 64 -16.02 11.70 1.18
CA GLU A 64 -15.59 10.38 0.68
C GLU A 64 -14.52 9.75 1.57
N ILE A 65 -13.55 10.53 2.05
CA ILE A 65 -12.52 10.06 3.00
C ILE A 65 -13.18 9.56 4.28
N THR A 66 -14.08 10.36 4.87
CA THR A 66 -14.78 10.01 6.10
C THR A 66 -15.61 8.74 5.93
N ALA A 67 -16.39 8.67 4.85
CA ALA A 67 -17.20 7.49 4.52
C ALA A 67 -16.32 6.25 4.33
N ASN A 68 -15.18 6.35 3.65
CA ASN A 68 -14.27 5.23 3.44
C ASN A 68 -13.63 4.74 4.75
N VAL A 69 -13.26 5.64 5.66
CA VAL A 69 -12.79 5.27 7.00
C VAL A 69 -13.87 4.49 7.75
N ASP A 70 -15.12 4.92 7.67
CA ASP A 70 -16.25 4.20 8.28
C ASP A 70 -16.49 2.83 7.65
N LEU A 71 -16.38 2.71 6.32
CA LEU A 71 -16.49 1.42 5.61
C LEU A 71 -15.39 0.44 6.03
N LEU A 72 -14.16 0.91 6.22
CA LEU A 72 -13.07 0.07 6.72
C LEU A 72 -13.36 -0.42 8.13
N TRP A 73 -13.77 0.49 9.03
CA TRP A 73 -14.09 0.09 10.40
C TRP A 73 -15.29 -0.85 10.47
N ASN A 74 -16.33 -0.63 9.66
CA ASN A 74 -17.45 -1.56 9.54
C ASN A 74 -16.96 -2.95 9.11
N HIS A 75 -15.99 -3.04 8.20
CA HIS A 75 -15.39 -4.32 7.83
C HIS A 75 -14.66 -4.97 9.02
N LEU A 76 -13.81 -4.22 9.73
CA LEU A 76 -13.03 -4.72 10.87
C LEU A 76 -13.90 -5.17 12.04
N GLU A 77 -14.94 -4.42 12.39
CA GLU A 77 -15.83 -4.71 13.52
C GLU A 77 -16.76 -5.91 13.28
N ASN A 78 -16.97 -6.26 12.00
CA ASN A 78 -17.79 -7.40 11.56
C ASN A 78 -16.98 -8.65 11.19
N LEU A 79 -15.66 -8.63 11.35
CA LEU A 79 -14.86 -9.84 11.19
C LEU A 79 -15.32 -10.92 12.20
N PRO A 80 -15.40 -12.20 11.80
CA PRO A 80 -15.81 -13.26 12.71
C PRO A 80 -14.76 -13.51 13.81
N LEU A 81 -15.11 -14.28 14.83
CA LEU A 81 -14.13 -14.73 15.82
C LEU A 81 -12.89 -15.36 15.12
N PRO A 82 -11.67 -15.11 15.63
CA PRO A 82 -11.35 -14.51 16.93
C PRO A 82 -11.33 -12.97 16.95
N TYR A 83 -11.63 -12.30 15.83
CA TYR A 83 -11.60 -10.85 15.73
C TYR A 83 -12.74 -10.24 16.58
N GLN A 84 -12.41 -9.31 17.48
CA GLN A 84 -13.35 -8.61 18.36
C GLN A 84 -13.03 -7.12 18.42
N ILE A 85 -12.68 -6.56 17.27
CA ILE A 85 -12.19 -5.18 17.15
C ILE A 85 -13.34 -4.20 17.35
N ARG A 86 -13.07 -3.11 18.07
CA ARG A 86 -13.98 -1.98 18.28
C ARG A 86 -13.24 -0.68 18.01
N ARG A 87 -13.74 0.15 17.09
CA ARG A 87 -13.05 1.37 16.66
C ARG A 87 -12.86 2.41 17.78
N LYS A 88 -13.72 2.36 18.80
CA LYS A 88 -13.70 3.28 19.95
C LYS A 88 -12.99 2.70 21.18
N ASP A 89 -12.40 1.52 21.07
CA ASP A 89 -11.70 0.86 22.18
C ASP A 89 -10.40 0.21 21.68
N ALA A 90 -9.30 0.95 21.82
CA ALA A 90 -7.98 0.50 21.41
C ALA A 90 -7.49 -0.75 22.16
N THR A 91 -8.05 -1.07 23.34
CA THR A 91 -7.66 -2.27 24.09
C THR A 91 -8.01 -3.54 23.31
N THR A 92 -9.04 -3.48 22.46
CA THR A 92 -9.43 -4.58 21.56
C THR A 92 -8.47 -4.80 20.39
N TRP A 93 -7.55 -3.87 20.13
CA TRP A 93 -6.67 -3.91 18.95
C TRP A 93 -5.38 -4.71 19.15
N ASP A 94 -5.06 -5.11 20.39
CA ASP A 94 -3.75 -5.69 20.71
C ASP A 94 -3.61 -7.16 20.29
N VAL A 95 -4.65 -7.97 20.52
CA VAL A 95 -4.56 -9.43 20.44
C VAL A 95 -4.79 -9.98 19.03
N ALA A 96 -5.90 -9.58 18.39
CA ALA A 96 -6.35 -10.13 17.12
C ALA A 96 -6.51 -9.03 16.07
N TRP A 97 -5.42 -8.31 15.74
CA TRP A 97 -5.44 -7.40 14.58
C TRP A 97 -5.21 -8.21 13.30
N PRO A 98 -6.05 -8.07 12.26
CA PRO A 98 -5.99 -8.90 11.06
C PRO A 98 -4.75 -8.61 10.19
N GLY A 99 -4.47 -9.53 9.27
CA GLY A 99 -3.38 -9.41 8.30
C GLY A 99 -1.99 -9.66 8.87
N ILE A 100 -1.04 -8.80 8.49
CA ILE A 100 0.38 -8.84 8.87
C ILE A 100 0.72 -7.50 9.55
N PRO A 101 0.32 -7.30 10.82
CA PRO A 101 0.32 -5.99 11.45
C PRO A 101 1.71 -5.37 11.55
N ARG A 102 2.76 -6.19 11.62
CA ARG A 102 4.17 -5.75 11.62
C ARG A 102 4.56 -4.94 10.38
N PHE A 103 3.92 -5.17 9.24
CA PHE A 103 4.13 -4.42 7.99
C PHE A 103 2.94 -3.51 7.65
N GLY A 104 1.91 -3.50 8.50
CA GLY A 104 0.66 -2.77 8.32
C GLY A 104 -0.14 -3.25 7.11
N LEU A 105 0.02 -4.50 6.68
CA LEU A 105 -0.68 -5.07 5.53
C LEU A 105 -1.88 -5.89 5.99
N MET A 106 -2.99 -5.81 5.27
CA MET A 106 -4.17 -6.65 5.46
C MET A 106 -4.52 -7.30 4.12
N PRO A 107 -3.89 -8.45 3.78
CA PRO A 107 -4.13 -9.13 2.50
C PRO A 107 -5.26 -10.17 2.55
N ASN A 108 -5.74 -10.52 3.74
CA ASN A 108 -6.71 -11.61 3.93
C ASN A 108 -8.03 -11.06 4.51
N GLU A 109 -8.81 -11.92 5.17
CA GLU A 109 -10.06 -11.53 5.84
C GLU A 109 -11.14 -10.93 4.92
N GLY A 110 -11.01 -11.13 3.60
CA GLY A 110 -11.99 -10.65 2.62
C GLY A 110 -11.93 -9.13 2.36
N ILE A 111 -10.95 -8.41 2.92
CA ILE A 111 -10.81 -6.95 2.75
C ILE A 111 -10.74 -6.55 1.28
N GLY A 112 -10.08 -7.35 0.44
CA GLY A 112 -9.98 -7.11 -1.00
C GLY A 112 -11.32 -7.13 -1.74
N GLN A 113 -12.40 -7.59 -1.10
CA GLN A 113 -13.78 -7.55 -1.63
C GLN A 113 -14.72 -6.69 -0.77
N SER A 114 -14.17 -5.97 0.22
CA SER A 114 -14.95 -5.10 1.11
C SER A 114 -15.54 -3.90 0.38
N GLN A 115 -16.60 -3.32 0.96
CA GLN A 115 -17.20 -2.08 0.46
C GLN A 115 -16.19 -0.92 0.45
N PHE A 116 -15.28 -0.86 1.42
CA PHE A 116 -14.17 0.11 1.45
C PHE A 116 -13.33 0.03 0.18
N MET A 117 -12.85 -1.16 -0.18
CA MET A 117 -12.05 -1.34 -1.39
C MET A 117 -12.86 -1.05 -2.66
N TRP A 118 -14.12 -1.47 -2.73
CA TRP A 118 -14.98 -1.20 -3.88
C TRP A 118 -15.34 0.28 -4.04
N SER A 119 -15.49 1.03 -2.96
CA SER A 119 -15.71 2.48 -2.99
C SER A 119 -14.51 3.19 -3.62
N VAL A 120 -13.29 2.90 -3.17
CA VAL A 120 -12.07 3.50 -3.74
C VAL A 120 -11.85 3.08 -5.19
N ARG A 121 -11.98 1.80 -5.54
CA ARG A 121 -11.84 1.31 -6.93
C ARG A 121 -12.91 1.88 -7.86
N GLY A 122 -14.09 2.13 -7.33
CA GLY A 122 -15.24 2.68 -8.04
C GLY A 122 -15.11 4.18 -8.32
N ASN A 123 -14.29 4.90 -7.55
CA ASN A 123 -14.19 6.35 -7.58
C ASN A 123 -13.76 6.85 -8.98
N PRO A 124 -14.45 7.88 -9.53
CA PRO A 124 -14.21 8.37 -10.88
C PRO A 124 -12.83 9.01 -11.05
N ASN A 125 -12.28 9.67 -10.03
CA ASN A 125 -10.95 10.27 -10.10
C ASN A 125 -9.84 9.22 -10.11
N VAL A 126 -10.00 8.13 -9.35
CA VAL A 126 -9.07 6.98 -9.41
C VAL A 126 -9.04 6.42 -10.83
N LYS A 127 -10.22 6.12 -11.40
CA LYS A 127 -10.35 5.61 -12.78
C LYS A 127 -9.78 6.60 -13.80
N LYS A 128 -10.03 7.90 -13.63
CA LYS A 128 -9.51 8.97 -14.49
C LYS A 128 -7.99 8.96 -14.55
N VAL A 129 -7.31 8.84 -13.41
CA VAL A 129 -5.83 8.77 -13.36
C VAL A 129 -5.33 7.54 -14.11
N PHE A 130 -5.86 6.35 -13.82
CA PHE A 130 -5.44 5.14 -14.53
C PHE A 130 -5.75 5.19 -16.03
N ALA A 131 -6.88 5.79 -16.43
CA ALA A 131 -7.23 5.92 -17.84
C ALA A 131 -6.28 6.85 -18.59
N LEU A 132 -5.76 7.88 -17.93
CA LEU A 132 -4.73 8.76 -18.50
C LEU A 132 -3.39 8.03 -18.64
N ILE A 133 -2.96 7.29 -17.60
CA ILE A 133 -1.71 6.50 -17.63
C ILE A 133 -1.73 5.52 -18.80
N TRP A 134 -2.85 4.81 -18.97
CA TRP A 134 -2.97 3.76 -19.98
C TRP A 134 -3.52 4.23 -21.33
N GLN A 135 -3.92 5.49 -21.45
CA GLN A 135 -4.57 6.06 -22.64
C GLN A 135 -5.81 5.27 -23.09
N THR A 136 -6.57 4.72 -22.13
CA THR A 136 -7.81 3.99 -22.38
C THR A 136 -8.71 3.98 -21.14
N SER A 137 -10.03 4.06 -21.34
CA SER A 137 -11.01 3.87 -20.27
C SER A 137 -11.35 2.41 -20.00
N GLU A 138 -10.95 1.50 -20.89
CA GLU A 138 -11.25 0.07 -20.79
C GLU A 138 -10.25 -0.61 -19.84
N LEU A 139 -10.56 -0.53 -18.55
CA LEU A 139 -9.67 -0.97 -17.46
C LEU A 139 -10.26 -2.14 -16.66
N LEU A 140 -9.38 -3.06 -16.28
CA LEU A 140 -9.60 -4.04 -15.22
C LEU A 140 -8.97 -3.55 -13.93
N VAL A 141 -9.51 -3.97 -12.80
CA VAL A 141 -9.02 -3.60 -11.47
C VAL A 141 -8.57 -4.84 -10.70
N SER A 142 -7.48 -4.71 -9.96
CA SER A 142 -6.97 -5.73 -9.06
C SER A 142 -7.85 -5.88 -7.80
N PHE A 143 -7.85 -7.07 -7.21
CA PHE A 143 -8.49 -7.35 -5.92
C PHE A 143 -7.48 -7.31 -4.77
N ASP A 144 -6.67 -6.24 -4.75
CA ASP A 144 -5.58 -6.09 -3.80
C ASP A 144 -6.04 -5.88 -2.35
N ALA A 145 -5.05 -5.87 -1.46
CA ALA A 145 -5.13 -5.72 -0.02
C ALA A 145 -5.46 -4.28 0.43
N ALA A 146 -5.55 -4.07 1.74
CA ALA A 146 -5.49 -2.75 2.36
C ALA A 146 -4.27 -2.63 3.28
N GLY A 147 -3.90 -1.40 3.63
CA GLY A 147 -2.93 -1.09 4.67
C GLY A 147 -3.61 -0.48 5.89
N THR A 148 -3.30 -0.99 7.09
CA THR A 148 -3.82 -0.46 8.37
C THR A 148 -2.68 -0.27 9.37
N PHE A 149 -2.48 0.97 9.82
CA PHE A 149 -1.41 1.35 10.73
C PHE A 149 -2.03 1.87 12.02
N ARG A 150 -2.01 1.03 13.05
CA ARG A 150 -2.47 1.39 14.39
C ARG A 150 -1.59 2.47 14.99
N ASP A 151 -2.17 3.21 15.93
CA ASP A 151 -1.45 4.24 16.66
C ASP A 151 -0.44 3.63 17.64
N TRP A 152 0.83 3.63 17.23
CA TRP A 152 1.92 3.08 18.02
C TRP A 152 2.34 4.00 19.18
N HIS A 153 1.74 5.18 19.34
CA HIS A 153 1.84 5.99 20.55
C HIS A 153 1.02 5.40 21.70
N LEU A 154 -0.11 4.76 21.39
CA LEU A 154 -0.93 4.02 22.38
C LEU A 154 -0.25 2.72 22.81
N ASN A 155 0.46 2.07 21.89
CA ASN A 155 1.20 0.83 22.16
C ASN A 155 2.37 0.69 21.19
N HIS A 156 3.59 0.89 21.68
CA HIS A 156 4.80 0.86 20.84
C HIS A 156 5.00 -0.45 20.06
N ARG A 157 4.43 -1.58 20.52
CA ARG A 157 4.52 -2.86 19.79
C ARG A 157 3.77 -2.83 18.45
N TRP A 158 2.89 -1.86 18.25
CA TRP A 158 2.16 -1.66 17.00
C TRP A 158 2.96 -0.89 15.95
N LYS A 159 4.14 -0.37 16.29
CA LYS A 159 5.01 0.32 15.34
C LYS A 159 5.43 -0.65 14.23
N THR A 160 5.09 -0.30 12.99
CA THR A 160 5.41 -1.14 11.83
C THR A 160 6.89 -1.05 11.47
N LYS A 161 7.38 -2.05 10.74
CA LYS A 161 8.76 -2.11 10.24
C LYS A 161 8.89 -1.46 8.85
N SER A 162 10.05 -0.87 8.60
CA SER A 162 10.54 -0.39 7.31
C SER A 162 11.78 -1.14 6.86
N GLY A 163 12.38 -0.75 5.73
CA GLY A 163 13.67 -1.28 5.25
C GLY A 163 13.55 -2.59 4.47
N TRP A 164 12.33 -3.07 4.24
CA TRP A 164 12.04 -4.22 3.38
C TRP A 164 11.89 -3.75 1.92
N TYR A 165 12.97 -3.20 1.37
CA TYR A 165 13.00 -2.70 -0.01
C TYR A 165 12.75 -3.84 -1.01
N HIS A 166 11.85 -3.60 -1.96
CA HIS A 166 11.50 -4.58 -2.97
C HIS A 166 10.93 -3.92 -4.22
N CYS A 167 10.74 -4.75 -5.25
CA CYS A 167 10.06 -4.44 -6.50
C CYS A 167 8.99 -5.53 -6.74
N ASP A 168 7.79 -5.13 -7.18
CA ASP A 168 6.59 -6.00 -7.25
C ASP A 168 6.34 -6.64 -8.63
N GLN A 169 7.33 -6.57 -9.53
CA GLN A 169 7.34 -7.37 -10.75
C GLN A 169 8.72 -7.94 -11.05
N HIS A 170 8.70 -9.10 -11.71
CA HIS A 170 9.90 -9.80 -12.16
C HIS A 170 10.57 -9.04 -13.29
N PHE A 171 11.65 -8.32 -12.97
CA PHE A 171 12.53 -7.69 -13.96
C PHE A 171 13.87 -8.41 -13.95
N SER A 172 14.19 -9.09 -15.06
CA SER A 172 15.36 -9.95 -15.21
C SER A 172 16.67 -9.26 -14.84
N GLU A 173 16.78 -7.99 -15.21
CA GLU A 173 17.96 -7.17 -15.02
C GLU A 173 18.15 -6.86 -13.53
N LEU A 174 17.09 -6.45 -12.82
CA LEU A 174 17.17 -6.21 -11.37
C LEU A 174 17.45 -7.52 -10.61
N GLN A 175 16.83 -8.63 -11.01
CA GLN A 175 17.08 -9.92 -10.39
C GLN A 175 18.53 -10.36 -10.57
N SER A 176 19.11 -10.23 -11.77
CA SER A 176 20.53 -10.50 -12.01
C SER A 176 21.48 -9.65 -11.17
N LEU A 177 21.05 -8.43 -10.81
CA LEU A 177 21.81 -7.54 -9.95
C LEU A 177 21.69 -7.92 -8.46
N VAL A 178 20.55 -8.45 -8.01
CA VAL A 178 20.22 -8.60 -6.58
C VAL A 178 20.31 -10.05 -6.09
N SER A 179 20.06 -11.06 -6.93
CA SER A 179 20.13 -12.48 -6.54
C SER A 179 20.20 -13.45 -7.73
N ALA A 180 21.24 -14.30 -7.76
CA ALA A 180 21.41 -15.34 -8.79
C ALA A 180 20.45 -16.54 -8.64
N ASN A 181 19.78 -16.72 -7.49
CA ASN A 181 19.23 -18.01 -7.07
C ASN A 181 17.73 -18.10 -6.75
N ASP A 182 16.95 -17.01 -6.84
CA ASP A 182 15.50 -17.10 -6.60
C ASP A 182 14.70 -16.66 -7.83
N ARG A 183 14.44 -17.62 -8.72
CA ARG A 183 13.83 -17.42 -10.06
C ARG A 183 12.30 -17.51 -10.06
N HIS A 184 11.64 -17.56 -8.90
CA HIS A 184 10.21 -17.85 -8.81
C HIS A 184 9.46 -16.82 -7.95
N GLY A 185 8.83 -15.85 -8.62
CA GLY A 185 7.90 -14.90 -8.01
C GLY A 185 7.93 -13.53 -8.67
N ASN A 186 6.84 -12.77 -8.53
CA ASN A 186 6.79 -11.36 -8.95
C ASN A 186 7.39 -10.40 -7.90
N TYR A 187 8.00 -10.92 -6.84
CA TYR A 187 8.54 -10.12 -5.73
C TYR A 187 10.06 -10.25 -5.70
N VAL A 188 10.77 -9.13 -5.82
CA VAL A 188 12.24 -9.09 -5.75
C VAL A 188 12.65 -8.29 -4.52
N ALA A 189 13.03 -8.98 -3.45
CA ALA A 189 13.58 -8.33 -2.26
C ALA A 189 15.00 -7.82 -2.50
N ILE A 190 15.28 -6.61 -2.03
CA ILE A 190 16.61 -6.01 -2.06
C ILE A 190 17.15 -5.97 -0.64
N PRO A 191 18.24 -6.71 -0.34
CA PRO A 191 18.85 -6.67 0.97
C PRO A 191 19.20 -5.24 1.38
N SER A 192 18.98 -4.90 2.65
CA SER A 192 19.19 -3.53 3.17
C SER A 192 20.63 -3.02 2.98
N GLU A 193 21.60 -3.94 3.00
CA GLU A 193 23.03 -3.63 2.80
C GLU A 193 23.48 -3.66 1.34
N HIS A 194 22.57 -3.96 0.39
CA HIS A 194 22.92 -4.09 -1.01
C HIS A 194 23.47 -2.76 -1.56
N PRO A 195 24.64 -2.74 -2.24
CA PRO A 195 25.28 -1.51 -2.71
C PRO A 195 24.38 -0.62 -3.58
N LEU A 196 23.43 -1.22 -4.30
CA LEU A 196 22.42 -0.50 -5.08
C LEU A 196 21.69 0.55 -4.23
N LEU A 197 21.28 0.21 -3.00
CA LEU A 197 20.56 1.15 -2.13
C LEU A 197 21.41 2.34 -1.69
N LYS A 198 22.74 2.21 -1.70
CA LYS A 198 23.68 3.32 -1.40
C LYS A 198 23.86 4.27 -2.58
N GLN A 199 23.58 3.80 -3.80
CA GLN A 199 23.63 4.60 -5.02
C GLN A 199 22.30 5.31 -5.30
N LEU A 200 21.23 4.85 -4.68
CA LEU A 200 19.89 5.40 -4.82
C LEU A 200 19.58 6.42 -3.72
N ASN A 201 18.99 7.55 -4.11
CA ASN A 201 18.48 8.54 -3.17
C ASN A 201 17.05 8.18 -2.79
N ALA A 202 16.89 7.43 -1.69
CA ALA A 202 15.57 7.09 -1.19
C ALA A 202 14.81 8.34 -0.72
N ARG A 203 13.51 8.39 -0.98
CA ARG A 203 12.65 9.53 -0.62
C ARG A 203 11.41 9.06 0.12
N LEU A 204 11.00 9.80 1.14
CA LEU A 204 9.69 9.60 1.73
C LEU A 204 8.61 10.24 0.85
N VAL A 205 7.66 9.45 0.37
CA VAL A 205 6.47 9.99 -0.31
C VAL A 205 5.46 10.44 0.73
N LYS A 206 5.28 11.75 0.87
CA LYS A 206 4.31 12.37 1.78
C LYS A 206 2.99 12.59 1.06
N CYS A 207 1.90 12.22 1.70
CA CYS A 207 0.55 12.29 1.14
C CYS A 207 -0.41 12.94 2.14
N LYS A 208 -1.46 13.58 1.63
CA LYS A 208 -2.65 13.93 2.39
C LYS A 208 -3.67 12.80 2.27
N ALA A 209 -4.61 12.75 3.22
CA ALA A 209 -5.76 11.86 3.08
C ALA A 209 -6.51 12.17 1.79
N GLY A 210 -6.89 11.13 1.05
CA GLY A 210 -7.55 11.25 -0.25
C GLY A 210 -6.62 11.43 -1.45
N ASP A 211 -5.30 11.38 -1.27
CA ASP A 211 -4.36 11.31 -2.40
C ASP A 211 -4.24 9.90 -2.97
N LEU A 212 -3.85 9.82 -4.24
CA LEU A 212 -3.46 8.58 -4.92
C LEU A 212 -1.97 8.63 -5.26
N VAL A 213 -1.20 7.68 -4.74
CA VAL A 213 0.19 7.45 -5.17
C VAL A 213 0.18 6.37 -6.24
N VAL A 214 0.79 6.66 -7.38
CA VAL A 214 1.06 5.67 -8.43
C VAL A 214 2.56 5.56 -8.65
N TRP A 215 3.02 4.36 -8.97
CA TRP A 215 4.41 4.11 -9.29
C TRP A 215 4.55 3.08 -10.40
N ASP A 216 5.64 3.21 -11.14
CA ASP A 216 6.10 2.22 -12.11
C ASP A 216 6.46 0.92 -11.38
N SER A 217 6.11 -0.23 -11.95
CA SER A 217 6.31 -1.52 -11.28
C SER A 217 7.78 -1.85 -10.97
N ARG A 218 8.74 -1.17 -11.61
CA ARG A 218 10.19 -1.28 -11.36
C ARG A 218 10.67 -0.44 -10.18
N CYS A 219 9.82 0.42 -9.63
CA CYS A 219 10.20 1.32 -8.55
C CYS A 219 10.49 0.52 -7.26
N ILE A 220 11.69 0.70 -6.72
CA ILE A 220 12.10 0.09 -5.45
C ILE A 220 11.41 0.85 -4.31
N HIS A 221 10.62 0.14 -3.51
CA HIS A 221 9.82 0.78 -2.47
C HIS A 221 9.67 -0.11 -1.23
N CYS A 222 9.17 0.50 -0.14
CA CYS A 222 8.73 -0.20 1.07
C CYS A 222 7.83 0.71 1.90
N ASN A 223 7.00 0.14 2.79
CA ASN A 223 6.28 0.96 3.76
C ASN A 223 7.22 1.48 4.85
N THR A 224 6.91 2.67 5.36
CA THR A 224 7.49 3.24 6.58
C THR A 224 6.53 3.12 7.77
N PRO A 225 6.98 3.26 9.03
CA PRO A 225 6.09 3.61 10.13
C PRO A 225 5.20 4.79 9.77
N ALA A 226 3.93 4.74 10.19
CA ALA A 226 3.09 5.93 10.13
C ALA A 226 3.63 6.95 11.14
N LEU A 227 3.76 8.21 10.71
CA LEU A 227 4.28 9.31 11.52
C LEU A 227 3.15 10.29 11.79
N ASP A 228 3.10 10.82 13.00
CA ASP A 228 2.28 11.98 13.36
C ASP A 228 3.08 13.29 13.14
N ASN A 229 2.40 14.43 13.03
CA ASN A 229 3.03 15.74 12.87
C ASN A 229 3.95 16.12 14.04
N ASN A 230 3.71 15.53 15.22
CA ASN A 230 4.51 15.73 16.42
C ASN A 230 5.68 14.74 16.54
N ASP A 231 5.75 13.71 15.69
CA ASP A 231 6.83 12.74 15.72
C ASP A 231 8.15 13.35 15.23
N LYS A 232 9.13 13.44 16.13
CA LYS A 232 10.53 13.66 15.74
C LYS A 232 11.19 12.30 15.47
N MET A 233 11.70 12.13 14.25
CA MET A 233 12.38 10.90 13.85
C MET A 233 13.61 10.64 14.74
N GLY A 234 13.60 9.51 15.46
CA GLY A 234 14.65 9.11 16.40
C GLY A 234 14.33 9.30 17.88
N GLU A 235 13.22 9.98 18.21
CA GLU A 235 12.74 10.12 19.59
C GLU A 235 11.68 9.07 19.95
N LYS A 236 11.54 8.78 21.25
CA LYS A 236 10.41 7.97 21.76
C LYS A 236 9.13 8.80 21.57
N ALA A 237 8.04 8.14 21.15
CA ALA A 237 6.76 8.80 20.94
C ALA A 237 6.38 9.66 22.16
N SER A 238 5.94 10.89 21.89
CA SER A 238 5.32 11.72 22.93
C SER A 238 4.08 11.00 23.44
N SER A 239 3.92 10.91 24.76
CA SER A 239 2.71 10.36 25.37
C SER A 239 1.50 11.14 24.88
N LEU A 240 0.54 10.45 24.25
CA LEU A 240 -0.77 11.03 23.98
C LEU A 240 -1.41 11.47 25.30
N THR A 241 -2.04 12.64 25.31
CA THR A 241 -2.95 13.02 26.40
C THR A 241 -4.20 12.15 26.32
N ASP A 242 -4.77 11.76 27.46
CA ASP A 242 -5.96 10.88 27.60
C ASP A 242 -7.24 11.35 26.85
N ALA A 243 -7.20 12.49 26.16
CA ALA A 243 -8.33 13.14 25.51
C ALA A 243 -8.54 12.77 24.02
N GLU A 244 -7.60 12.11 23.34
CA GLU A 244 -7.77 11.76 21.93
C GLU A 244 -8.45 10.40 21.74
N SER A 245 -9.50 10.37 20.92
CA SER A 245 -10.18 9.13 20.55
C SER A 245 -9.23 8.21 19.75
N PRO A 246 -9.24 6.89 19.99
CA PRO A 246 -8.43 5.95 19.23
C PRO A 246 -8.60 6.10 17.72
N ARG A 247 -7.48 6.14 16.99
CA ARG A 247 -7.47 6.25 15.52
C ARG A 247 -6.42 5.34 14.89
N LEU A 248 -6.56 5.11 13.58
CA LEU A 248 -5.46 4.60 12.76
C LEU A 248 -4.64 5.79 12.27
N LEU A 249 -3.32 5.69 12.36
CA LEU A 249 -2.40 6.73 11.89
C LEU A 249 -2.30 6.76 10.35
N ARG A 250 -2.46 5.60 9.71
CA ARG A 250 -2.48 5.50 8.25
C ARG A 250 -3.42 4.39 7.80
N ILE A 251 -4.21 4.70 6.78
CA ILE A 251 -5.04 3.76 6.04
C ILE A 251 -4.63 3.85 4.57
N VAL A 252 -4.49 2.70 3.92
CA VAL A 252 -4.15 2.62 2.48
C VAL A 252 -5.12 1.65 1.81
N ALA A 253 -5.70 2.05 0.69
CA ALA A 253 -6.38 1.12 -0.21
C ALA A 253 -5.44 0.84 -1.39
N TYR A 254 -4.95 -0.39 -1.52
CA TYR A 254 -4.13 -0.75 -2.67
C TYR A 254 -5.02 -0.96 -3.90
N VAL A 255 -4.78 -0.19 -4.95
CA VAL A 255 -5.53 -0.26 -6.21
C VAL A 255 -4.55 -0.26 -7.36
N CYS A 256 -4.71 -1.23 -8.25
CA CYS A 256 -4.03 -1.25 -9.54
C CYS A 256 -5.09 -1.45 -10.62
N MET A 257 -4.91 -0.78 -11.76
CA MET A 257 -5.73 -1.00 -12.94
C MET A 257 -4.85 -1.24 -14.16
N SER A 258 -5.32 -2.06 -15.08
CA SER A 258 -4.63 -2.38 -16.34
C SER A 258 -5.64 -2.45 -17.49
N PRO A 259 -5.23 -2.14 -18.74
CA PRO A 259 -6.11 -2.26 -19.90
C PRO A 259 -6.70 -3.66 -20.03
N THR A 260 -7.97 -3.75 -20.39
CA THR A 260 -8.60 -5.03 -20.77
C THR A 260 -7.87 -5.71 -21.93
N GLY A 261 -7.29 -4.91 -22.84
CA GLY A 261 -6.49 -5.40 -23.96
C GLY A 261 -5.15 -6.05 -23.57
N MET A 262 -4.67 -5.87 -22.34
CA MET A 262 -3.49 -6.59 -21.82
C MET A 262 -3.82 -7.99 -21.32
N VAL A 263 -5.10 -8.36 -21.25
CA VAL A 263 -5.49 -9.74 -20.98
C VAL A 263 -5.22 -10.56 -22.22
N THR A 264 -4.09 -11.28 -22.22
CA THR A 264 -3.83 -12.33 -23.19
C THR A 264 -4.86 -13.45 -22.97
N PHE A 265 -5.67 -13.69 -23.99
CA PHE A 265 -6.84 -14.57 -23.98
C PHE A 265 -6.51 -16.04 -23.73
N ASP A 266 -6.35 -16.42 -22.47
CA ASP A 266 -6.54 -17.81 -22.06
C ASP A 266 -7.74 -17.99 -21.10
N LYS A 267 -8.31 -16.92 -20.50
CA LYS A 267 -9.29 -17.11 -19.41
C LYS A 267 -10.45 -16.14 -19.27
N LEU A 268 -10.62 -15.07 -20.06
CA LEU A 268 -11.73 -14.14 -19.78
C LEU A 268 -13.11 -14.77 -19.99
N GLU A 269 -13.27 -15.51 -21.10
CA GLU A 269 -14.54 -16.15 -21.42
C GLU A 269 -14.77 -17.44 -20.63
N GLU A 270 -13.72 -18.22 -20.37
CA GLU A 270 -13.79 -19.34 -19.42
C GLU A 270 -14.12 -18.86 -17.99
N PHE A 271 -13.57 -17.73 -17.55
CA PHE A 271 -13.87 -17.12 -16.26
C PHE A 271 -15.32 -16.62 -16.18
N ARG A 272 -15.84 -16.00 -17.25
CA ARG A 272 -17.26 -15.61 -17.35
C ARG A 272 -18.19 -16.83 -17.36
N MET A 273 -17.86 -17.89 -18.11
CA MET A 273 -18.61 -19.15 -18.13
C MET A 273 -18.58 -19.88 -16.79
N ALA A 274 -17.45 -19.85 -16.07
CA ALA A 274 -17.34 -20.42 -14.73
C ALA A 274 -18.21 -19.66 -13.71
N ARG A 275 -18.36 -18.34 -13.86
CA ARG A 275 -19.21 -17.51 -13.00
C ARG A 275 -20.71 -17.73 -13.21
N GLN A 276 -21.13 -18.09 -14.42
CA GLN A 276 -22.54 -18.39 -14.72
C GLN A 276 -22.99 -19.78 -14.21
N LYS A 277 -22.06 -20.62 -13.73
CA LYS A 277 -22.32 -21.96 -13.18
C LYS A 277 -22.34 -22.01 -11.64
N LEU A 278 -22.19 -20.86 -10.97
CA LEU A 278 -22.34 -20.68 -9.52
C LEU A 278 -23.65 -19.96 -9.23
#